data_AF-A0A0P7Y886-F1
#
_entry.id   AF-A0A0P7Y886-F1
#
_cell.length_a   1.000
_cell.length_b   1.000
_cell.length_c   1.000
_cell.angle_alpha   90.00
_cell.angle_beta   90.00
_cell.angle_gamma   90.00
#
_symmetry.space_group_name_H-M   'P 1'
#
loop_
_entity.id
_entity.type
_entity.pdbx_description
1 polymer ?
#
loop_
_entity_poly.entity_id
_entity_poly.type
_entity_poly.pdbx_seq_one_letter_code
_entity_poly.pdbx_strand_id
1 'polypeptide(L)'
;MDLSRLDCHDSPVTVCRCRILPIDCSPRVFTTAPLGKDTPGRGAGRKTSMQARKKYVLLTVCACCWLLLVYWGGIQVRLLRLLGQPRTEDVRLWPEWADQELLLGFADLEELQADELAGESPQQRRQAWSGIYRDGRCRMETCFDFSRCRGRDGFRVYVYPPEKGERISESYRKILASIAESRYHTSDPREACLFVLGIDTLDRDQLSAQYVPNVDERIRGYPLWNDGRNHLIFNLYSGTWPNYTEDLGFRVGQAILAKASLNVEHFRPGFDVSIPLFSKDHPQKGGERGWLERNSVPPRRKYLLMFKGKRYLTGIGSDTRNALHHIHNGKDIVSLTTCRHGKDWEKHKDGRCDHDNLEYER
;
A
#
# COMPACT_ATOMS: atom_id res chain seq x y z
N MET A 1 -51.98 22.71 29.14
CA MET A 1 -50.84 23.04 30.02
C MET A 1 -49.66 23.18 29.08
N ASP A 2 -49.33 24.41 28.65
CA ASP A 2 -48.47 25.34 29.41
C ASP A 2 -47.17 24.66 29.83
N LEU A 3 -45.98 25.22 29.72
CA LEU A 3 -45.40 26.50 29.26
C LEU A 3 -43.92 26.32 29.71
N SER A 4 -43.01 27.15 29.19
CA SER A 4 -41.82 27.65 29.94
C SER A 4 -40.67 26.66 30.25
N ARG A 5 -39.37 26.99 30.17
CA ARG A 5 -38.65 28.27 29.99
C ARG A 5 -37.12 27.97 29.99
N LEU A 6 -36.36 28.79 29.25
CA LEU A 6 -35.06 29.44 29.60
C LEU A 6 -33.80 28.52 29.74
N ASP A 7 -32.57 28.93 29.39
CA ASP A 7 -32.06 30.25 29.00
C ASP A 7 -30.71 30.15 28.27
N CYS A 8 -30.39 31.23 27.55
CA CYS A 8 -29.11 31.50 26.91
C CYS A 8 -28.04 31.93 27.94
N HIS A 9 -26.75 31.80 27.61
CA HIS A 9 -25.77 32.81 28.00
C HIS A 9 -24.59 32.95 27.02
N ASP A 10 -24.27 34.21 26.79
CA ASP A 10 -23.35 34.84 25.83
C ASP A 10 -21.83 34.71 26.10
N SER A 11 -21.08 34.59 24.98
CA SER A 11 -19.83 35.30 24.60
C SER A 11 -18.48 35.02 25.34
N PRO A 12 -17.28 35.35 24.77
CA PRO A 12 -17.00 36.08 23.52
C PRO A 12 -15.99 35.42 22.54
N VAL A 13 -15.93 36.05 21.37
CA VAL A 13 -15.01 35.93 20.23
C VAL A 13 -13.51 35.93 20.62
N THR A 14 -12.70 35.11 19.94
CA THR A 14 -11.34 35.52 19.55
C THR A 14 -11.02 35.01 18.14
N VAL A 15 -11.19 35.92 17.17
CA VAL A 15 -10.66 35.78 15.81
C VAL A 15 -9.16 36.06 15.86
N CYS A 16 -8.34 35.02 15.75
CA CYS A 16 -6.91 35.20 15.50
C CYS A 16 -6.68 35.50 14.00
N ARG A 17 -6.68 36.80 13.68
CA ARG A 17 -6.31 37.36 12.38
C ARG A 17 -4.79 37.55 12.38
N CYS A 18 -4.03 36.62 11.81
CA CYS A 18 -2.62 36.90 11.48
C CYS A 18 -2.54 37.66 10.16
N ARG A 19 -2.11 38.92 10.25
CA ARG A 19 -1.80 39.82 9.14
C ARG A 19 -0.29 40.02 9.15
N ILE A 20 0.43 39.52 8.14
CA ILE A 20 1.77 40.01 7.79
C ILE A 20 1.79 40.29 6.27
N LEU A 21 2.46 41.39 5.96
CA LEU A 21 2.34 42.32 4.84
C LEU A 21 2.82 41.80 3.47
N PRO A 22 2.42 42.49 2.37
CA PRO A 22 2.93 42.22 1.03
C PRO A 22 4.32 42.85 0.85
N ILE A 23 5.20 42.17 0.11
CA ILE A 23 6.37 42.81 -0.50
C ILE A 23 6.11 42.86 -2.01
N ASP A 24 6.20 44.09 -2.50
CA ASP A 24 5.84 44.57 -3.82
C ASP A 24 7.05 44.56 -4.79
N CYS A 25 6.71 44.53 -6.08
CA CYS A 25 7.44 45.06 -7.25
C CYS A 25 8.83 44.48 -7.60
N SER A 26 9.22 44.21 -8.86
CA SER A 26 8.62 44.34 -10.19
C SER A 26 9.64 43.71 -11.20
N PRO A 27 9.35 43.61 -12.52
CA PRO A 27 10.03 42.72 -13.46
C PRO A 27 11.29 43.36 -14.06
N ARG A 28 12.22 42.52 -14.55
CA ARG A 28 13.24 42.95 -15.52
C ARG A 28 12.96 42.33 -16.89
N VAL A 29 12.68 43.24 -17.82
CA VAL A 29 12.60 43.08 -19.27
C VAL A 29 14.02 43.20 -19.86
N PHE A 30 14.12 42.83 -21.15
CA PHE A 30 15.17 43.12 -22.16
C PHE A 30 16.24 42.01 -22.29
N THR A 31 16.62 41.52 -23.47
CA THR A 31 16.50 42.05 -24.85
C THR A 31 16.80 40.91 -25.84
N THR A 32 16.22 40.99 -27.03
CA THR A 32 16.56 40.20 -28.23
C THR A 32 17.70 40.84 -29.05
N ALA A 33 18.26 40.02 -29.97
CA ALA A 33 19.01 40.34 -31.21
C ALA A 33 20.57 40.26 -31.16
N PRO A 34 21.27 40.20 -32.32
CA PRO A 34 21.30 39.08 -33.28
C PRO A 34 22.74 38.70 -33.76
N LEU A 35 22.80 37.76 -34.70
CA LEU A 35 23.83 37.45 -35.74
C LEU A 35 25.29 37.93 -35.59
N GLY A 36 26.22 37.00 -35.88
CA GLY A 36 27.56 37.36 -36.36
C GLY A 36 28.48 36.15 -36.54
N LYS A 37 28.51 35.58 -37.75
CA LYS A 37 29.67 34.85 -38.26
C LYS A 37 30.79 35.86 -38.50
N ASP A 38 32.03 35.53 -38.15
CA ASP A 38 33.18 35.67 -39.05
C ASP A 38 34.47 35.15 -38.42
N THR A 39 35.20 34.40 -39.25
CA THR A 39 36.59 33.92 -39.08
C THR A 39 37.60 35.06 -38.93
N PRO A 40 38.78 34.79 -38.33
CA PRO A 40 39.98 35.49 -38.77
C PRO A 40 41.13 34.55 -39.16
N GLY A 41 41.76 34.91 -40.28
CA GLY A 41 43.01 34.37 -40.78
C GLY A 41 44.25 34.89 -40.04
N ARG A 42 45.36 34.28 -40.40
CA ARG A 42 46.73 34.46 -39.88
C ARG A 42 47.25 35.89 -39.97
N GLY A 43 48.04 36.28 -38.97
CA GLY A 43 49.00 37.38 -39.04
C GLY A 43 49.96 37.34 -37.85
N ALA A 44 51.19 36.89 -38.08
CA ALA A 44 52.24 36.77 -37.07
C ALA A 44 52.88 38.13 -36.76
N GLY A 45 53.15 38.39 -35.48
CA GLY A 45 53.93 39.54 -35.00
C GLY A 45 54.48 39.26 -33.60
N ARG A 46 55.80 39.29 -33.44
CA ARG A 46 56.59 38.63 -32.41
C ARG A 46 56.91 39.56 -31.23
N LYS A 47 57.04 38.94 -30.04
CA LYS A 47 57.79 39.35 -28.81
C LYS A 47 57.00 40.03 -27.67
N THR A 48 56.72 39.27 -26.60
CA THR A 48 57.38 39.46 -25.28
C THR A 48 57.40 38.13 -24.49
N SER A 49 58.59 37.56 -24.30
CA SER A 49 58.85 36.23 -23.74
C SER A 49 58.96 36.23 -22.20
N MET A 50 58.15 37.03 -21.49
CA MET A 50 58.29 37.15 -20.02
C MET A 50 56.98 37.10 -19.22
N GLN A 51 55.85 36.75 -19.85
CA GLN A 51 54.55 36.65 -19.16
C GLN A 51 54.00 35.22 -19.06
N ALA A 52 54.52 34.26 -19.82
CA ALA A 52 53.97 32.91 -19.87
C ALA A 52 54.29 32.09 -18.60
N ARG A 53 55.54 32.13 -18.12
CA ARG A 53 55.95 31.34 -16.93
C ARG A 53 55.17 31.73 -15.66
N LYS A 54 54.88 33.01 -15.45
CA LYS A 54 54.07 33.49 -14.31
C LYS A 54 52.60 33.08 -14.42
N LYS A 55 52.04 33.02 -15.65
CA LYS A 55 50.65 32.58 -15.89
C LYS A 55 50.49 31.07 -15.66
N TYR A 56 51.45 30.26 -16.09
CA TYR A 56 51.41 28.81 -15.85
C TYR A 56 51.62 28.44 -14.39
N VAL A 57 52.48 29.16 -13.66
CA VAL A 57 52.66 28.98 -12.20
C VAL A 57 51.38 29.36 -11.43
N LEU A 58 50.72 30.45 -11.82
CA LEU A 58 49.46 30.83 -11.19
C LEU A 58 48.35 29.80 -11.48
N LEU A 59 48.28 29.28 -12.71
CA LEU A 59 47.31 28.25 -13.09
C LEU A 59 47.55 26.93 -12.36
N THR A 60 48.81 26.50 -12.19
CA THR A 60 49.11 25.29 -11.41
C THR A 60 48.80 25.48 -9.92
N VAL A 61 49.09 26.65 -9.34
CA VAL A 61 48.71 26.95 -7.96
C VAL A 61 47.19 26.95 -7.79
N CYS A 62 46.45 27.59 -8.70
CA CYS A 62 44.98 27.58 -8.67
C CYS A 62 44.42 26.16 -8.82
N ALA A 63 44.98 25.33 -9.71
CA ALA A 63 44.56 23.94 -9.89
C ALA A 63 44.86 23.09 -8.65
N CYS A 64 46.03 23.25 -8.03
CA CYS A 64 46.37 22.58 -6.77
C CYS A 64 45.45 23.01 -5.64
N CYS A 65 45.13 24.31 -5.51
CA CYS A 65 44.17 24.80 -4.53
C CYS A 65 42.76 24.24 -4.77
N TRP A 66 42.32 24.12 -6.03
CA TRP A 66 41.02 23.54 -6.37
C TRP A 66 40.95 22.04 -6.01
N LEU A 67 42.01 21.28 -6.32
CA LEU A 67 42.10 19.87 -5.97
C LEU A 67 42.13 19.66 -4.45
N LEU A 68 42.83 20.52 -3.70
CA LEU A 68 42.85 20.47 -2.24
C LEU A 68 41.47 20.80 -1.65
N LEU A 69 40.73 21.77 -2.20
CA LEU A 69 39.37 22.09 -1.77
C LEU A 69 38.39 20.94 -2.04
N VAL A 70 38.48 20.28 -3.19
CA VAL A 70 37.65 19.10 -3.51
C VAL A 70 38.00 17.92 -2.60
N TYR A 71 39.30 17.71 -2.34
CA TYR A 71 39.75 16.65 -1.45
C TYR A 71 39.30 16.88 0.00
N TRP A 72 39.45 18.10 0.52
CA TRP A 72 38.94 18.46 1.85
C TRP A 72 37.42 18.44 1.93
N GLY A 73 36.70 18.90 0.91
CA GLY A 73 35.25 18.78 0.84
C GLY A 73 34.79 17.31 0.85
N GLY A 74 35.49 16.44 0.13
CA GLY A 74 35.23 14.99 0.13
C GLY A 74 35.52 14.33 1.48
N ILE A 75 36.58 14.75 2.17
CA ILE A 75 36.91 14.27 3.53
C ILE A 75 35.87 14.74 4.53
N GLN A 76 35.46 16.00 4.51
CA GLN A 76 34.43 16.54 5.41
C GLN A 76 33.10 15.81 5.21
N VAL A 77 32.68 15.52 3.98
CA VAL A 77 31.45 14.74 3.70
C VAL A 77 31.58 13.29 4.19
N ARG A 78 32.76 12.67 4.09
CA ARG A 78 32.99 11.31 4.62
C ARG A 78 33.04 11.28 6.14
N LEU A 79 33.66 12.28 6.77
CA LEU A 79 33.70 12.42 8.23
C LEU A 79 32.29 12.71 8.79
N LEU A 80 31.49 13.52 8.09
CA LEU A 80 30.08 13.77 8.43
C LEU A 80 29.20 12.52 8.29
N ARG A 81 29.54 11.62 7.34
CA ARG A 81 28.88 10.30 7.23
C ARG A 81 29.35 9.29 8.28
N LEU A 82 30.57 9.41 8.78
CA LEU A 82 31.11 8.55 9.85
C LEU A 82 30.65 9.01 11.25
N LEU A 83 30.47 10.31 11.44
CA LEU A 83 29.92 10.92 12.67
C LEU A 83 28.38 11.01 12.63
N GLY A 84 27.77 10.82 11.47
CA GLY A 84 26.33 10.69 11.30
C GLY A 84 25.85 9.36 11.87
N GLN A 85 25.52 9.37 13.16
CA GLN A 85 24.79 8.29 13.82
C GLN A 85 23.57 7.89 12.96
N PRO A 86 23.27 6.59 12.77
CA PRO A 86 22.02 6.21 12.14
C PRO A 86 20.93 6.85 12.99
N ARG A 87 20.19 7.78 12.39
CA ARG A 87 18.91 8.22 12.95
C ARG A 87 18.11 6.94 13.12
N THR A 88 17.91 6.52 14.37
CA THR A 88 16.80 5.67 14.73
C THR A 88 15.58 6.35 14.13
N GLU A 89 15.02 5.76 13.08
CA GLU A 89 13.68 6.12 12.64
C GLU A 89 12.81 5.95 13.88
N ASP A 90 12.31 7.06 14.41
CA ASP A 90 11.20 7.03 15.35
C ASP A 90 10.09 6.24 14.63
N VAL A 91 9.94 4.98 15.03
CA VAL A 91 8.80 4.15 14.67
C VAL A 91 7.59 4.96 15.09
N ARG A 92 6.93 5.59 14.13
CA ARG A 92 5.64 6.22 14.37
C ARG A 92 4.68 5.10 14.72
N LEU A 93 4.52 4.86 16.01
CA LEU A 93 3.44 4.06 16.57
C LEU A 93 2.13 4.58 15.97
N TRP A 94 1.31 3.66 15.46
CA TRP A 94 -0.08 3.95 15.15
C TRP A 94 -0.74 4.58 16.38
N PRO A 95 -1.74 5.48 16.23
CA PRO A 95 -2.45 6.02 17.37
C PRO A 95 -3.01 4.86 18.19
N GLU A 96 -2.55 4.69 19.43
CA GLU A 96 -3.24 3.82 20.38
C GLU A 96 -4.60 4.46 20.64
N TRP A 97 -5.66 3.81 20.16
CA TRP A 97 -7.01 4.19 20.55
C TRP A 97 -7.16 3.87 22.03
N ALA A 98 -7.32 4.90 22.88
CA ALA A 98 -7.47 4.76 24.32
C ALA A 98 -8.66 3.84 24.73
N ASP A 99 -9.53 3.53 23.77
CA ASP A 99 -10.76 2.79 23.96
C ASP A 99 -10.64 1.32 23.50
N GLN A 100 -9.47 0.88 23.04
CA GLN A 100 -9.28 -0.49 22.55
C GLN A 100 -9.54 -1.54 23.65
N GLU A 101 -9.25 -1.21 24.92
CA GLU A 101 -9.55 -2.08 26.07
C GLU A 101 -11.02 -2.05 26.49
N LEU A 102 -11.80 -1.06 26.03
CA LEU A 102 -13.24 -0.91 26.33
C LEU A 102 -14.13 -1.64 25.32
N LEU A 103 -13.58 -2.10 24.19
CA LEU A 103 -14.29 -2.90 23.20
C LEU A 103 -14.29 -4.37 23.61
N LEU A 104 -15.21 -4.74 24.51
CA LEU A 104 -15.56 -6.14 24.73
C LEU A 104 -16.15 -6.69 23.42
N GLY A 105 -15.49 -7.70 22.84
CA GLY A 105 -16.02 -8.42 21.68
C GLY A 105 -17.42 -8.96 21.99
N PHE A 106 -18.36 -8.79 21.06
CA PHE A 106 -19.77 -9.17 21.26
C PHE A 106 -20.02 -10.68 21.09
N ALA A 107 -18.98 -11.49 20.94
CA ALA A 107 -19.06 -12.94 20.84
C ALA A 107 -17.75 -13.57 21.32
N ASP A 108 -17.86 -14.59 22.16
CA ASP A 108 -16.74 -15.47 22.48
C ASP A 108 -16.49 -16.44 21.31
N LEU A 109 -15.22 -16.68 20.97
CA LEU A 109 -14.80 -17.56 19.87
C LEU A 109 -15.38 -18.98 19.97
N GLU A 110 -15.74 -19.40 21.19
CA GLU A 110 -16.40 -20.68 21.47
C GLU A 110 -17.87 -20.74 20.99
N GLU A 111 -18.59 -19.61 20.92
CA GLU A 111 -19.98 -19.56 20.46
C GLU A 111 -20.12 -19.62 18.94
N LEU A 112 -19.12 -19.15 18.18
CA LEU A 112 -19.24 -18.98 16.72
C LEU A 112 -18.90 -20.24 15.88
N GLN A 113 -18.33 -21.29 16.47
CA GLN A 113 -17.72 -22.41 15.70
C GLN A 113 -18.12 -23.82 16.17
N ALA A 114 -19.12 -23.94 17.06
CA ALA A 114 -19.56 -25.23 17.59
C ALA A 114 -20.23 -26.14 16.55
N ASP A 115 -20.77 -25.59 15.46
CA ASP A 115 -21.58 -26.33 14.48
C ASP A 115 -20.80 -27.04 13.36
N GLU A 116 -19.56 -26.64 13.04
CA GLU A 116 -18.85 -27.15 11.84
C GLU A 116 -18.00 -28.42 12.06
N LEU A 117 -17.71 -28.81 13.32
CA LEU A 117 -16.88 -30.00 13.63
C LEU A 117 -17.68 -31.23 14.09
N ALA A 118 -18.92 -31.35 13.66
CA ALA A 118 -19.77 -32.51 13.95
C ALA A 118 -19.33 -33.74 13.11
N GLY A 119 -18.41 -34.55 13.66
CA GLY A 119 -18.01 -35.83 13.04
C GLY A 119 -16.57 -36.27 13.30
N GLU A 120 -15.72 -35.40 13.86
CA GLU A 120 -14.31 -35.69 14.10
C GLU A 120 -14.04 -36.31 15.48
N SER A 121 -12.97 -37.11 15.59
CA SER A 121 -12.56 -37.68 16.89
C SER A 121 -12.15 -36.58 17.89
N PRO A 122 -12.37 -36.77 19.21
CA PRO A 122 -12.03 -35.76 20.22
C PRO A 122 -10.56 -35.33 20.27
N GLN A 123 -9.64 -36.15 19.74
CA GLN A 123 -8.22 -35.85 19.66
C GLN A 123 -7.89 -34.99 18.43
N GLN A 124 -8.46 -35.31 17.26
CA GLN A 124 -8.34 -34.49 16.06
C GLN A 124 -8.95 -33.11 16.27
N ARG A 125 -10.12 -33.06 16.92
CA ARG A 125 -10.75 -31.81 17.33
C ARG A 125 -9.80 -31.00 18.21
N ARG A 126 -9.26 -31.54 19.30
CA ARG A 126 -8.29 -30.80 20.14
C ARG A 126 -7.06 -30.29 19.38
N GLN A 127 -6.52 -31.06 18.45
CA GLN A 127 -5.40 -30.65 17.62
C GLN A 127 -5.78 -29.51 16.66
N ALA A 128 -6.91 -29.62 15.96
CA ALA A 128 -7.42 -28.58 15.07
C ALA A 128 -7.67 -27.25 15.83
N TRP A 129 -8.34 -27.33 16.99
CA TRP A 129 -8.61 -26.17 17.83
C TRP A 129 -7.33 -25.51 18.35
N SER A 130 -6.32 -26.29 18.74
CA SER A 130 -5.01 -25.74 19.14
C SER A 130 -4.25 -25.07 17.99
N GLY A 131 -4.42 -25.58 16.76
CA GLY A 131 -3.84 -24.99 15.55
C GLY A 131 -4.47 -23.63 15.25
N ILE A 132 -5.80 -23.58 15.17
CA ILE A 132 -6.58 -22.36 14.91
C ILE A 132 -6.27 -21.29 15.96
N TYR A 133 -6.24 -21.68 17.23
CA TYR A 133 -5.92 -20.77 18.34
C TYR A 133 -4.48 -20.24 18.29
N ARG A 134 -3.53 -21.05 17.82
CA ARG A 134 -2.14 -20.63 17.62
C ARG A 134 -2.03 -19.67 16.43
N ASP A 135 -2.77 -19.91 15.35
CA ASP A 135 -2.75 -19.10 14.14
C ASP A 135 -3.29 -17.67 14.38
N GLY A 136 -4.37 -17.54 15.16
CA GLY A 136 -4.95 -16.25 15.55
C GLY A 136 -4.05 -15.40 16.46
N ARG A 137 -3.09 -16.03 17.14
CA ARG A 137 -2.12 -15.35 18.02
C ARG A 137 -0.77 -15.09 17.36
N CYS A 138 -0.68 -15.26 16.05
CA CYS A 138 0.54 -14.96 15.32
C CYS A 138 0.89 -13.47 15.35
N ARG A 139 2.17 -13.22 15.64
CA ARG A 139 2.84 -11.93 15.59
C ARG A 139 4.16 -12.12 14.85
N MET A 140 4.81 -11.03 14.46
CA MET A 140 6.06 -11.11 13.69
C MET A 140 7.14 -11.85 14.49
N GLU A 141 7.25 -11.59 15.78
CA GLU A 141 8.20 -12.21 16.69
C GLU A 141 7.92 -13.69 16.98
N THR A 142 6.68 -14.16 16.83
CA THR A 142 6.30 -15.55 17.16
C THR A 142 6.22 -16.44 15.93
N CYS A 143 5.61 -15.95 14.84
CA CYS A 143 5.25 -16.75 13.67
C CYS A 143 6.10 -16.45 12.42
N PHE A 144 6.98 -15.44 12.47
CA PHE A 144 7.89 -15.13 11.37
C PHE A 144 9.35 -15.36 11.79
N ASP A 145 10.12 -16.06 10.96
CA ASP A 145 11.55 -16.29 11.19
C ASP A 145 12.40 -15.21 10.51
N PHE A 146 12.83 -14.23 11.30
CA PHE A 146 13.71 -13.16 10.86
C PHE A 146 15.12 -13.62 10.48
N SER A 147 15.58 -14.78 10.93
CA SER A 147 16.94 -15.25 10.66
C SER A 147 17.18 -15.45 9.16
N ARG A 148 16.14 -15.87 8.43
CA ARG A 148 16.13 -16.02 6.96
C ARG A 148 16.33 -14.72 6.20
N CYS A 149 16.08 -13.58 6.85
CA CYS A 149 16.08 -12.26 6.22
C CYS A 149 17.39 -11.48 6.44
N ARG A 150 18.32 -12.06 7.21
CA ARG A 150 19.61 -11.44 7.57
C ARG A 150 20.76 -11.81 6.61
N GLY A 151 20.44 -12.43 5.47
CA GLY A 151 21.43 -12.83 4.47
C GLY A 151 22.21 -11.63 3.90
N ARG A 152 23.40 -11.90 3.35
CA ARG A 152 24.25 -10.86 2.72
C ARG A 152 23.55 -10.16 1.55
N ASP A 153 22.68 -10.88 0.86
CA ASP A 153 21.92 -10.41 -0.30
C ASP A 153 20.60 -9.70 0.07
N GLY A 154 20.35 -9.48 1.36
CA GLY A 154 19.19 -8.76 1.88
C GLY A 154 17.88 -9.54 1.79
N PHE A 155 16.77 -8.82 1.72
CA PHE A 155 15.42 -9.39 1.64
C PHE A 155 15.17 -10.01 0.27
N ARG A 156 14.91 -11.32 0.23
CA ARG A 156 14.61 -12.08 -0.98
C ARG A 156 13.28 -12.82 -0.89
N VAL A 157 12.61 -12.96 -2.03
CA VAL A 157 11.31 -13.61 -2.17
C VAL A 157 11.43 -14.76 -3.17
N TYR A 158 11.03 -15.96 -2.74
CA TYR A 158 10.90 -17.12 -3.60
C TYR A 158 9.43 -17.36 -3.94
N VAL A 159 9.16 -17.59 -5.22
CA VAL A 159 7.82 -17.94 -5.71
C VAL A 159 7.81 -19.42 -6.06
N TYR A 160 6.87 -20.18 -5.49
CA TYR A 160 6.72 -21.59 -5.86
C TYR A 160 6.37 -21.71 -7.34
N PRO A 161 6.93 -22.71 -8.05
CA PRO A 161 6.57 -22.95 -9.44
C PRO A 161 5.07 -23.28 -9.54
N PRO A 162 4.38 -22.82 -10.59
CA PRO A 162 2.98 -23.14 -10.80
C PRO A 162 2.79 -24.64 -11.06
N GLU A 163 1.70 -25.21 -10.56
CA GLU A 163 1.35 -26.61 -10.79
C GLU A 163 0.98 -26.85 -12.27
N LYS A 164 1.42 -27.99 -12.82
CA LYS A 164 1.16 -28.32 -14.22
C LYS A 164 -0.34 -28.52 -14.43
N GLY A 165 -0.91 -27.77 -15.38
CA GLY A 165 -2.32 -27.89 -15.77
C GLY A 165 -3.28 -27.04 -14.95
N GLU A 166 -2.80 -26.36 -13.89
CA GLU A 166 -3.63 -25.45 -13.09
C GLU A 166 -3.83 -24.11 -13.83
N ARG A 167 -5.05 -23.60 -13.80
CA ARG A 167 -5.39 -22.31 -14.41
C ARG A 167 -5.24 -21.20 -13.38
N ILE A 168 -4.22 -20.37 -13.55
CA ILE A 168 -4.00 -19.18 -12.71
C ILE A 168 -4.78 -17.99 -13.30
N SER A 169 -5.48 -17.23 -12.46
CA SER A 169 -6.18 -16.02 -12.90
C SER A 169 -5.20 -14.98 -13.43
N GLU A 170 -5.67 -14.12 -14.35
CA GLU A 170 -4.83 -13.05 -14.89
C GLU A 170 -4.32 -12.13 -13.77
N SER A 171 -5.16 -11.81 -12.79
CA SER A 171 -4.80 -10.99 -11.63
C SER A 171 -3.67 -11.61 -10.82
N TYR A 172 -3.76 -12.91 -10.48
CA TYR A 172 -2.70 -13.55 -9.70
C TYR A 172 -1.41 -13.69 -10.51
N ARG A 173 -1.51 -13.99 -11.81
CA ARG A 173 -0.36 -13.98 -12.71
C ARG A 173 0.36 -12.64 -12.73
N LYS A 174 -0.37 -11.52 -12.73
CA LYS A 174 0.21 -10.17 -12.65
C LYS A 174 0.95 -9.95 -11.31
N ILE A 175 0.41 -10.45 -10.20
CA ILE A 175 1.07 -10.39 -8.88
C ILE A 175 2.38 -11.18 -8.91
N LEU A 176 2.33 -12.45 -9.33
CA LEU A 176 3.53 -13.31 -9.39
C LEU A 176 4.60 -12.74 -10.34
N ALA A 177 4.19 -12.23 -11.51
CA ALA A 177 5.10 -11.60 -12.47
C ALA A 177 5.76 -10.33 -11.89
N SER A 178 5.00 -9.50 -11.17
CA SER A 178 5.54 -8.29 -10.52
C SER A 178 6.58 -8.63 -9.45
N ILE A 179 6.38 -9.73 -8.73
CA ILE A 179 7.38 -10.24 -7.76
C ILE A 179 8.60 -10.77 -8.49
N ALA A 180 8.41 -11.62 -9.50
CA ALA A 180 9.48 -12.27 -10.26
C ALA A 180 10.40 -11.29 -11.01
N GLU A 181 9.83 -10.20 -11.53
CA GLU A 181 10.57 -9.13 -12.20
C GLU A 181 11.26 -8.16 -11.23
N SER A 182 10.95 -8.24 -9.93
CA SER A 182 11.52 -7.35 -8.93
C SER A 182 12.95 -7.76 -8.54
N ARG A 183 13.71 -6.79 -8.02
CA ARG A 183 15.04 -7.04 -7.43
C ARG A 183 15.04 -7.99 -6.22
N TYR A 184 13.87 -8.24 -5.63
CA TYR A 184 13.74 -9.08 -4.45
C TYR A 184 13.59 -10.56 -4.82
N HIS A 185 13.24 -10.88 -6.07
CA HIS A 185 13.11 -12.27 -6.48
C HIS A 185 14.42 -13.06 -6.34
N THR A 186 14.31 -14.33 -5.96
CA THR A 186 15.37 -15.34 -6.07
C THR A 186 14.78 -16.66 -6.56
N SER A 187 15.55 -17.39 -7.37
CA SER A 187 15.23 -18.76 -7.79
C SER A 187 15.71 -19.80 -6.78
N ASP A 188 16.55 -19.43 -5.81
CA ASP A 188 17.05 -20.34 -4.78
C ASP A 188 16.23 -20.16 -3.47
N PRO A 189 15.44 -21.16 -3.05
CA PRO A 189 14.65 -21.05 -1.82
C PRO A 189 15.50 -20.95 -0.55
N ARG A 190 16.80 -21.29 -0.60
CA ARG A 190 17.71 -21.16 0.55
C ARG A 190 18.07 -19.72 0.87
N GLU A 191 18.06 -18.86 -0.15
CA GLU A 191 18.33 -17.42 -0.01
C GLU A 191 17.07 -16.62 0.37
N ALA A 192 15.89 -17.25 0.26
CA ALA A 192 14.63 -16.57 0.45
C ALA A 192 14.30 -16.31 1.92
N CYS A 193 13.88 -15.07 2.18
CA CYS A 193 13.28 -14.62 3.43
C CYS A 193 11.77 -14.87 3.43
N LEU A 194 11.09 -14.65 2.29
CA LEU A 194 9.65 -14.77 2.14
C LEU A 194 9.29 -15.74 1.00
N PHE A 195 8.19 -16.47 1.18
CA PHE A 195 7.68 -17.45 0.22
C PHE A 195 6.30 -17.05 -0.27
N VAL A 196 6.07 -17.16 -1.57
CA VAL A 196 4.75 -16.89 -2.19
C VAL A 196 4.31 -18.10 -2.98
N LEU A 197 3.09 -18.58 -2.70
CA LEU A 197 2.55 -19.79 -3.32
C LEU A 197 2.34 -19.61 -4.83
N GLY A 198 2.53 -20.68 -5.59
CA GLY A 198 2.17 -20.75 -7.00
C GLY A 198 0.67 -21.02 -7.24
N ILE A 199 -0.07 -21.32 -6.16
CA ILE A 199 -1.51 -21.60 -6.18
C ILE A 199 -2.28 -20.29 -6.06
N ASP A 200 -3.26 -20.10 -6.94
CA ASP A 200 -4.14 -18.94 -6.91
C ASP A 200 -5.14 -19.02 -5.76
N THR A 201 -5.00 -18.10 -4.79
CA THR A 201 -5.84 -18.01 -3.59
C THR A 201 -6.62 -16.70 -3.54
N LEU A 202 -6.62 -15.92 -4.63
CA LEU A 202 -7.26 -14.62 -4.67
C LEU A 202 -8.77 -14.70 -4.50
N ASP A 203 -9.40 -15.75 -5.03
CA ASP A 203 -10.84 -15.93 -5.01
C ASP A 203 -11.22 -17.23 -4.27
N ARG A 204 -11.81 -17.06 -3.09
CA ARG A 204 -12.27 -18.16 -2.23
C ARG A 204 -13.79 -18.30 -2.23
N ASP A 205 -14.49 -17.64 -3.15
CA ASP A 205 -15.90 -17.91 -3.41
C ASP A 205 -16.04 -19.23 -4.17
N GLN A 206 -16.67 -20.23 -3.57
CA GLN A 206 -16.88 -21.56 -4.17
C GLN A 206 -17.68 -21.53 -5.49
N LEU A 207 -18.45 -20.47 -5.72
CA LEU A 207 -19.21 -20.28 -6.96
C LEU A 207 -18.37 -19.64 -8.07
N SER A 208 -17.16 -19.16 -7.76
CA SER A 208 -16.29 -18.53 -8.73
C SER A 208 -15.65 -19.54 -9.66
N ALA A 209 -15.58 -19.19 -10.95
CA ALA A 209 -14.79 -19.95 -11.92
C ALA A 209 -13.27 -19.91 -11.65
N GLN A 210 -12.82 -19.05 -10.73
CA GLN A 210 -11.42 -18.92 -10.30
C GLN A 210 -11.16 -19.62 -8.95
N TYR A 211 -12.17 -20.28 -8.39
CA TYR A 211 -12.03 -21.04 -7.15
C TYR A 211 -11.12 -22.25 -7.34
N VAL A 212 -10.05 -22.32 -6.55
CA VAL A 212 -9.16 -23.49 -6.51
C VAL A 212 -9.54 -24.41 -5.35
N PRO A 213 -9.99 -25.66 -5.58
CA PRO A 213 -10.32 -26.60 -4.51
C PRO A 213 -9.07 -27.28 -3.92
N ASN A 214 -9.22 -27.83 -2.72
CA ASN A 214 -8.23 -28.69 -2.04
C ASN A 214 -6.86 -28.00 -1.84
N VAL A 215 -6.88 -26.72 -1.49
CA VAL A 215 -5.67 -25.92 -1.29
C VAL A 215 -4.88 -26.44 -0.07
N ASP A 216 -5.55 -26.87 1.01
CA ASP A 216 -4.89 -27.41 2.20
C ASP A 216 -4.06 -28.67 1.88
N GLU A 217 -4.61 -29.61 1.11
CA GLU A 217 -3.90 -30.83 0.69
C GLU A 217 -2.70 -30.52 -0.18
N ARG A 218 -2.86 -29.60 -1.14
CA ARG A 218 -1.79 -29.21 -2.08
C ARG A 218 -0.62 -28.54 -1.35
N ILE A 219 -0.93 -27.58 -0.49
CA ILE A 219 0.09 -26.85 0.27
C ILE A 219 0.81 -27.78 1.25
N ARG A 220 0.12 -28.73 1.88
CA ARG A 220 0.76 -29.75 2.74
C ARG A 220 1.79 -30.60 1.98
N GLY A 221 1.64 -30.75 0.67
CA GLY A 221 2.62 -31.41 -0.20
C GLY A 221 3.89 -30.59 -0.45
N TYR A 222 3.90 -29.28 -0.16
CA TYR A 222 5.06 -28.43 -0.40
C TYR A 222 6.11 -28.62 0.70
N PRO A 223 7.33 -29.09 0.38
CA PRO A 223 8.37 -29.39 1.38
C PRO A 223 8.78 -28.17 2.23
N LEU A 224 8.59 -26.98 1.70
CA LEU A 224 9.00 -25.72 2.30
C LEU A 224 7.87 -25.01 3.06
N TRP A 225 6.62 -25.53 3.06
CA TRP A 225 5.45 -24.84 3.62
C TRP A 225 5.63 -24.42 5.09
N ASN A 226 6.26 -25.28 5.90
CA ASN A 226 6.56 -25.01 7.31
C ASN A 226 5.39 -24.39 8.09
N ASP A 227 4.19 -24.95 7.88
CA ASP A 227 2.97 -24.51 8.55
C ASP A 227 2.66 -23.01 8.32
N GLY A 228 3.08 -22.47 7.16
CA GLY A 228 2.89 -21.09 6.76
C GLY A 228 3.98 -20.12 7.23
N ARG A 229 4.94 -20.54 8.07
CA ARG A 229 6.00 -19.64 8.56
C ARG A 229 6.79 -19.04 7.40
N ASN A 230 6.93 -17.72 7.38
CA ASN A 230 7.54 -16.93 6.29
C ASN A 230 6.81 -17.01 4.94
N HIS A 231 5.55 -17.44 4.91
CA HIS A 231 4.74 -17.43 3.69
C HIS A 231 3.84 -16.19 3.65
N LEU A 232 3.56 -15.73 2.44
CA LEU A 232 2.60 -14.67 2.16
C LEU A 232 1.50 -15.21 1.25
N ILE A 233 0.26 -15.07 1.68
CA ILE A 233 -0.94 -15.49 0.95
C ILE A 233 -1.71 -14.24 0.53
N PHE A 234 -2.22 -14.23 -0.69
CA PHE A 234 -3.04 -13.14 -1.21
C PHE A 234 -4.50 -13.57 -1.30
N ASN A 235 -5.41 -12.74 -0.79
CA ASN A 235 -6.84 -12.93 -0.97
C ASN A 235 -7.54 -11.61 -1.31
N LEU A 236 -8.36 -11.60 -2.36
CA LEU A 236 -9.12 -10.41 -2.78
C LEU A 236 -10.62 -10.60 -2.61
N TYR A 237 -11.10 -11.83 -2.76
CA TYR A 237 -12.52 -12.17 -2.70
C TYR A 237 -12.72 -13.32 -1.71
N SER A 238 -13.55 -13.09 -0.69
CA SER A 238 -13.88 -14.06 0.38
C SER A 238 -15.38 -14.42 0.35
N GLY A 239 -15.92 -14.60 -0.86
CA GLY A 239 -17.34 -14.92 -1.07
C GLY A 239 -18.12 -13.80 -1.75
N THR A 240 -19.34 -14.15 -2.16
CA THR A 240 -20.33 -13.26 -2.76
C THR A 240 -21.60 -13.29 -1.93
N TRP A 241 -22.30 -12.15 -1.87
CA TRP A 241 -23.60 -12.08 -1.21
C TRP A 241 -24.52 -13.24 -1.62
N PRO A 242 -25.25 -13.86 -0.66
CA PRO A 242 -25.29 -13.56 0.77
C PRO A 242 -24.18 -14.23 1.60
N ASN A 243 -23.34 -15.06 0.99
CA ASN A 243 -22.42 -15.98 1.64
C ASN A 243 -20.98 -15.41 1.67
N TYR A 244 -20.79 -14.27 2.32
CA TYR A 244 -19.44 -13.82 2.66
C TYR A 244 -18.90 -14.67 3.80
N THR A 245 -17.67 -15.17 3.69
CA THR A 245 -17.02 -15.96 4.74
C THR A 245 -15.60 -15.47 4.98
N GLU A 246 -15.19 -15.42 6.24
CA GLU A 246 -13.79 -15.16 6.60
C GLU A 246 -12.92 -16.41 6.44
N ASP A 247 -13.53 -17.60 6.38
CA ASP A 247 -12.83 -18.84 6.11
C ASP A 247 -12.41 -18.93 4.65
N LEU A 248 -11.10 -19.13 4.43
CA LEU A 248 -10.54 -19.33 3.10
C LEU A 248 -10.71 -20.77 2.61
N GLY A 249 -11.25 -21.68 3.43
CA GLY A 249 -11.44 -23.09 3.10
C GLY A 249 -10.12 -23.87 3.08
N PHE A 250 -9.09 -23.38 3.79
CA PHE A 250 -7.82 -24.07 4.04
C PHE A 250 -7.10 -23.42 5.22
N ARG A 251 -6.17 -24.14 5.86
CA ARG A 251 -5.42 -23.59 7.00
C ARG A 251 -4.30 -22.68 6.53
N VAL A 252 -4.43 -21.40 6.83
CA VAL A 252 -3.40 -20.37 6.60
C VAL A 252 -2.18 -20.60 7.49
N GLY A 253 -2.37 -21.16 8.68
CA GLY A 253 -1.28 -21.40 9.63
C GLY A 253 -0.64 -20.09 10.07
N GLN A 254 0.69 -20.11 10.06
CA GLN A 254 1.58 -19.02 10.42
C GLN A 254 1.92 -18.10 9.23
N ALA A 255 1.21 -18.22 8.11
CA ALA A 255 1.43 -17.36 6.95
C ALA A 255 0.84 -15.96 7.18
N ILE A 256 1.53 -14.95 6.65
CA ILE A 256 1.02 -13.59 6.55
C ILE A 256 -0.11 -13.57 5.53
N LEU A 257 -1.24 -12.99 5.90
CA LEU A 257 -2.38 -12.84 5.00
C LEU A 257 -2.45 -11.40 4.47
N ALA A 258 -2.19 -11.24 3.17
CA ALA A 258 -2.46 -10.01 2.44
C ALA A 258 -3.88 -10.08 1.85
N LYS A 259 -4.85 -9.53 2.58
CA LYS A 259 -6.27 -9.70 2.26
C LYS A 259 -6.99 -8.36 2.03
N ALA A 260 -7.88 -8.33 1.04
CA ALA A 260 -8.85 -7.25 0.90
C ALA A 260 -10.07 -7.51 1.78
N SER A 261 -10.65 -6.45 2.34
CA SER A 261 -11.83 -6.53 3.21
C SER A 261 -11.63 -7.41 4.46
N LEU A 262 -10.46 -7.30 5.11
CA LEU A 262 -10.20 -7.96 6.39
C LEU A 262 -11.20 -7.50 7.46
N ASN A 263 -11.82 -8.46 8.15
CA ASN A 263 -12.55 -8.21 9.38
C ASN A 263 -11.55 -7.84 10.51
N VAL A 264 -11.90 -6.84 11.32
CA VAL A 264 -11.10 -6.40 12.48
C VAL A 264 -10.87 -7.53 13.48
N GLU A 265 -11.83 -8.45 13.64
CA GLU A 265 -11.72 -9.58 14.57
C GLU A 265 -10.67 -10.62 14.14
N HIS A 266 -10.47 -10.79 12.83
CA HIS A 266 -9.58 -11.80 12.25
C HIS A 266 -8.24 -11.22 11.79
N PHE A 267 -8.15 -9.90 11.66
CA PHE A 267 -6.93 -9.21 11.28
C PHE A 267 -5.90 -9.27 12.41
N ARG A 268 -4.69 -9.77 12.14
CA ARG A 268 -3.58 -9.79 13.11
C ARG A 268 -2.74 -8.53 12.95
N PRO A 269 -2.87 -7.51 13.84
CA PRO A 269 -2.19 -6.23 13.65
C PRO A 269 -0.68 -6.39 13.69
N GLY A 270 0.02 -5.72 12.76
CA GLY A 270 1.47 -5.80 12.63
C GLY A 270 1.99 -7.12 12.02
N PHE A 271 1.10 -8.07 11.71
CA PHE A 271 1.45 -9.33 11.06
C PHE A 271 0.81 -9.45 9.68
N ASP A 272 -0.51 -9.29 9.61
CA ASP A 272 -1.27 -9.31 8.35
C ASP A 272 -1.22 -7.96 7.62
N VAL A 273 -1.53 -7.99 6.32
CA VAL A 273 -1.47 -6.81 5.45
C VAL A 273 -2.84 -6.54 4.84
N SER A 274 -3.44 -5.41 5.21
CA SER A 274 -4.64 -4.93 4.52
C SER A 274 -4.25 -4.35 3.16
N ILE A 275 -4.77 -4.97 2.10
CA ILE A 275 -4.55 -4.53 0.72
C ILE A 275 -5.87 -4.04 0.10
N PRO A 276 -5.83 -3.07 -0.82
CA PRO A 276 -7.04 -2.64 -1.53
C PRO A 276 -7.52 -3.75 -2.47
N LEU A 277 -8.82 -3.76 -2.74
CA LEU A 277 -9.41 -4.63 -3.74
C LEU A 277 -9.06 -4.12 -5.15
N PHE A 278 -8.27 -4.89 -5.89
CA PHE A 278 -7.94 -4.57 -7.29
C PHE A 278 -9.00 -5.12 -8.24
N SER A 279 -9.33 -4.37 -9.30
CA SER A 279 -10.14 -4.90 -10.40
C SER A 279 -9.33 -5.91 -11.22
N LYS A 280 -10.01 -6.80 -11.95
CA LYS A 280 -9.37 -7.77 -12.86
C LYS A 280 -8.55 -7.08 -13.97
N ASP A 281 -9.03 -5.91 -14.39
CA ASP A 281 -8.40 -5.07 -15.41
C ASP A 281 -7.27 -4.19 -14.85
N HIS A 282 -6.92 -4.32 -13.56
CA HIS A 282 -5.83 -3.56 -12.99
C HIS A 282 -4.53 -3.87 -13.74
N PRO A 283 -3.80 -2.84 -14.22
CA PRO A 283 -2.58 -3.06 -14.98
C PRO A 283 -1.47 -3.60 -14.08
N GLN A 284 -0.64 -4.50 -14.61
CA GLN A 284 0.47 -5.09 -13.86
C GLN A 284 1.49 -4.04 -13.40
N LYS A 285 1.77 -3.07 -14.28
CA LYS A 285 2.68 -1.95 -14.03
C LYS A 285 1.87 -0.67 -14.05
N GLY A 286 2.27 0.29 -13.22
CA GLY A 286 1.76 1.64 -13.31
C GLY A 286 1.95 2.20 -14.72
N GLY A 287 1.02 3.06 -15.13
CA GLY A 287 1.15 3.84 -16.36
C GLY A 287 2.11 5.01 -16.16
N GLU A 288 1.70 6.21 -16.56
CA GLU A 288 2.46 7.42 -16.31
C GLU A 288 2.78 7.58 -14.82
N ARG A 289 3.95 8.17 -14.55
CA ARG A 289 4.38 8.47 -13.18
C ARG A 289 3.27 9.27 -12.50
N GLY A 290 2.70 8.72 -11.43
CA GLY A 290 1.70 9.43 -10.66
C GLY A 290 2.23 10.78 -10.17
N TRP A 291 1.34 11.73 -9.90
CA TRP A 291 1.66 13.11 -9.50
C TRP A 291 2.43 13.26 -8.18
N LEU A 292 2.70 12.16 -7.48
CA LEU A 292 3.47 12.14 -6.24
C LEU A 292 4.98 12.18 -6.56
N GLU A 293 5.49 13.37 -6.86
CA GLU A 293 6.92 13.57 -7.15
C GLU A 293 7.81 13.53 -5.89
N ARG A 294 7.23 13.77 -4.71
CA ARG A 294 7.92 13.80 -3.42
C ARG A 294 7.11 13.07 -2.36
N ASN A 295 7.81 12.37 -1.45
CA ASN A 295 7.25 11.81 -0.22
C ASN A 295 6.92 12.94 0.77
N SER A 296 5.92 13.77 0.47
CA SER A 296 5.32 14.64 1.50
C SER A 296 4.57 13.76 2.49
N VAL A 297 4.91 13.83 3.77
CA VAL A 297 4.16 13.16 4.84
C VAL A 297 3.54 14.24 5.74
N PRO A 298 2.19 14.37 5.80
CA PRO A 298 1.22 13.60 5.04
C PRO A 298 1.18 14.00 3.54
N PRO A 299 0.77 13.09 2.63
CA PRO A 299 0.67 13.41 1.21
C PRO A 299 -0.34 14.54 1.00
N ARG A 300 -0.02 15.54 0.18
CA ARG A 300 -1.02 16.51 -0.30
C ARG A 300 -2.00 15.79 -1.23
N ARG A 301 -3.12 15.33 -0.68
CA ARG A 301 -4.19 14.66 -1.42
C ARG A 301 -5.26 15.69 -1.78
N LYS A 302 -5.68 15.72 -3.05
CA LYS A 302 -6.86 16.49 -3.47
C LYS A 302 -8.14 15.93 -2.86
N TYR A 303 -8.22 14.60 -2.77
CA TYR A 303 -9.37 13.88 -2.26
C TYR A 303 -9.06 13.36 -0.85
N LEU A 304 -9.94 13.68 0.10
CA LEU A 304 -9.98 13.14 1.45
C LEU A 304 -10.50 11.71 1.45
N LEU A 305 -11.59 11.45 0.73
CA LEU A 305 -12.26 10.15 0.65
C LEU A 305 -12.76 9.90 -0.77
N MET A 306 -12.53 8.70 -1.28
CA MET A 306 -13.05 8.26 -2.58
C MET A 306 -13.65 6.87 -2.47
N PHE A 307 -14.84 6.69 -3.02
CA PHE A 307 -15.49 5.41 -3.18
C PHE A 307 -15.98 5.28 -4.62
N LYS A 308 -15.70 4.15 -5.27
CA LYS A 308 -16.30 3.75 -6.54
C LYS A 308 -16.81 2.33 -6.40
N GLY A 309 -18.12 2.11 -6.46
CA GLY A 309 -18.67 0.77 -6.25
C GLY A 309 -20.16 0.61 -6.54
N LYS A 310 -20.72 -0.52 -6.08
CA LYS A 310 -22.12 -0.87 -6.28
C LYS A 310 -23.00 -0.34 -5.14
N ARG A 311 -24.16 0.22 -5.52
CA ARG A 311 -25.26 0.59 -4.64
C ARG A 311 -26.38 -0.43 -4.77
N TYR A 312 -26.73 -1.03 -3.66
CA TYR A 312 -27.80 -2.03 -3.58
C TYR A 312 -29.12 -1.28 -3.39
N LEU A 313 -30.04 -1.45 -4.33
CA LEU A 313 -31.36 -0.79 -4.28
C LEU A 313 -32.29 -1.46 -3.27
N THR A 314 -32.04 -2.73 -2.95
CA THR A 314 -32.82 -3.55 -2.02
C THR A 314 -31.90 -4.49 -1.24
N GLY A 315 -32.40 -5.05 -0.13
CA GLY A 315 -31.69 -6.04 0.68
C GLY A 315 -30.90 -5.44 1.86
N ILE A 316 -30.37 -6.30 2.71
CA ILE A 316 -29.63 -5.89 3.92
C ILE A 316 -28.39 -5.08 3.53
N GLY A 317 -28.27 -3.87 4.09
CA GLY A 317 -27.17 -2.94 3.80
C GLY A 317 -27.44 -1.95 2.66
N SER A 318 -28.61 -1.99 2.02
CA SER A 318 -29.04 -0.96 1.04
C SER A 318 -29.05 0.42 1.68
N ASP A 319 -29.59 0.54 2.89
CA ASP A 319 -29.78 1.83 3.57
C ASP A 319 -28.44 2.47 3.95
N THR A 320 -27.52 1.69 4.51
CA THR A 320 -26.17 2.16 4.85
C THR A 320 -25.41 2.63 3.60
N ARG A 321 -25.50 1.89 2.49
CA ARG A 321 -24.85 2.28 1.22
C ARG A 321 -25.54 3.47 0.57
N ASN A 322 -26.86 3.61 0.73
CA ASN A 322 -27.61 4.77 0.27
C ASN A 322 -27.21 6.03 1.04
N ALA A 323 -26.89 5.90 2.33
CA ALA A 323 -26.44 7.02 3.17
C ALA A 323 -25.09 7.60 2.73
N LEU A 324 -24.20 6.79 2.12
CA LEU A 324 -22.88 7.24 1.64
C LEU A 324 -22.94 8.34 0.58
N HIS A 325 -24.08 8.51 -0.10
CA HIS A 325 -24.25 9.62 -1.03
C HIS A 325 -24.32 10.98 -0.30
N HIS A 326 -24.83 11.04 0.93
CA HIS A 326 -24.99 12.32 1.65
C HIS A 326 -23.67 12.97 2.06
N ILE A 327 -22.59 12.20 2.11
CA ILE A 327 -21.24 12.73 2.36
C ILE A 327 -20.54 13.17 1.06
N HIS A 328 -21.10 12.86 -0.11
CA HIS A 328 -20.54 13.28 -1.39
C HIS A 328 -20.65 14.80 -1.58
N ASN A 329 -19.52 15.47 -1.76
CA ASN A 329 -19.47 16.92 -1.93
C ASN A 329 -18.90 17.39 -3.27
N GLY A 330 -18.54 16.45 -4.15
CA GLY A 330 -17.97 16.73 -5.48
C GLY A 330 -16.59 17.41 -5.48
N LYS A 331 -15.96 17.60 -4.31
CA LYS A 331 -14.69 18.33 -4.15
C LYS A 331 -13.57 17.41 -3.70
N ASP A 332 -13.64 16.97 -2.45
CA ASP A 332 -12.64 16.13 -1.77
C ASP A 332 -13.25 14.85 -1.18
N ILE A 333 -14.57 14.74 -1.09
CA ILE A 333 -15.29 13.49 -0.78
C ILE A 333 -16.10 13.07 -2.00
N VAL A 334 -15.60 12.05 -2.70
CA VAL A 334 -16.18 11.55 -3.96
C VAL A 334 -16.76 10.16 -3.77
N SER A 335 -18.05 9.97 -4.05
CA SER A 335 -18.73 8.68 -4.00
C SER A 335 -19.43 8.43 -5.33
N LEU A 336 -18.83 7.58 -6.16
CA LEU A 336 -19.36 7.20 -7.47
C LEU A 336 -19.99 5.83 -7.35
N THR A 337 -21.29 5.72 -7.57
CA THR A 337 -22.00 4.45 -7.39
C THR A 337 -22.75 4.03 -8.62
N THR A 338 -22.78 2.74 -8.92
CA THR A 338 -23.72 2.17 -9.90
C THR A 338 -24.80 1.36 -9.20
N CYS A 339 -26.04 1.55 -9.65
CA CYS A 339 -27.18 0.73 -9.23
C CYS A 339 -27.38 -0.51 -10.12
N ARG A 340 -26.56 -0.70 -11.17
CA ARG A 340 -26.62 -1.86 -12.06
C ARG A 340 -26.07 -3.10 -11.37
N HIS A 341 -26.91 -3.78 -10.60
CA HIS A 341 -26.49 -4.96 -9.85
C HIS A 341 -27.58 -6.01 -9.67
N GLY A 342 -27.29 -7.25 -10.07
CA GLY A 342 -28.26 -8.34 -10.05
C GLY A 342 -29.13 -8.34 -11.30
N LYS A 343 -30.05 -9.30 -11.40
CA LYS A 343 -30.97 -9.41 -12.56
C LYS A 343 -32.15 -8.44 -12.48
N ASP A 344 -32.53 -8.03 -11.28
CA ASP A 344 -33.77 -7.28 -11.02
C ASP A 344 -33.53 -5.80 -10.66
N TRP A 345 -32.32 -5.27 -10.88
CA TRP A 345 -32.03 -3.87 -10.53
C TRP A 345 -32.94 -2.87 -11.23
N GLU A 346 -33.34 -3.16 -12.48
CA GLU A 346 -34.26 -2.33 -13.25
C GLU A 346 -35.64 -2.22 -12.58
N LYS A 347 -36.10 -3.30 -11.92
CA LYS A 347 -37.39 -3.33 -11.21
C LYS A 347 -37.38 -2.47 -9.95
N HIS A 348 -36.21 -2.28 -9.35
CA HIS A 348 -36.03 -1.52 -8.11
C HIS A 348 -35.41 -0.14 -8.33
N LYS A 349 -35.27 0.26 -9.60
CA LYS A 349 -34.68 1.53 -10.00
C LYS A 349 -35.40 2.70 -9.35
N ASP A 350 -34.67 3.47 -8.54
CA ASP A 350 -35.13 4.73 -7.99
C ASP A 350 -34.77 5.92 -8.89
N GLY A 351 -35.24 7.12 -8.52
CA GLY A 351 -35.00 8.34 -9.29
C GLY A 351 -33.54 8.80 -9.38
N ARG A 352 -32.64 8.30 -8.52
CA ARG A 352 -31.21 8.68 -8.53
C ARG A 352 -30.37 7.80 -9.44
N CYS A 353 -30.80 6.56 -9.66
CA CYS A 353 -30.06 5.52 -10.35
C CYS A 353 -29.51 5.91 -11.74
N ASP A 354 -30.22 6.72 -12.53
CA ASP A 354 -29.71 7.18 -13.83
C ASP A 354 -28.52 8.15 -13.69
N HIS A 355 -28.62 9.09 -12.76
CA HIS A 355 -27.55 10.04 -12.48
C HIS A 355 -26.33 9.33 -11.86
N ASP A 356 -26.57 8.44 -10.89
CA ASP A 356 -25.55 7.58 -10.28
C ASP A 356 -24.75 6.84 -11.36
N ASN A 357 -25.42 6.18 -12.29
CA ASN A 357 -24.76 5.44 -13.39
C ASN A 357 -23.98 6.35 -14.33
N LEU A 358 -24.49 7.53 -14.66
CA LEU A 358 -23.79 8.49 -15.53
C LEU A 358 -22.46 8.94 -14.92
N GLU A 359 -22.48 9.32 -13.63
CA GLU A 359 -21.27 9.73 -12.91
C GLU A 359 -20.32 8.55 -12.67
N TYR A 360 -20.83 7.33 -12.54
CA TYR A 360 -20.00 6.12 -12.38
C TYR A 360 -19.18 5.78 -13.62
N GLU A 361 -19.72 5.99 -14.82
CA GLU A 361 -19.02 5.70 -16.09
C GLU A 361 -18.00 6.77 -16.47
N ARG A 362 -18.07 7.95 -15.84
CA ARG A 362 -17.10 9.03 -15.98
C ARG A 362 -15.77 8.69 -15.28
#